data_AF-A0A7C7GX28-F1
#
_entry.id   AF-A0A7C7GX28-F1
#
_cell.length_a   1.000
_cell.length_b   1.000
_cell.length_c   1.000
_cell.angle_alpha   90.00
_cell.angle_beta   90.00
_cell.angle_gamma   90.00
#
_symmetry.space_group_name_H-M   'P 1'
#
loop_
_entity.id
_entity.type
_entity.pdbx_description
1 polymer ?
#
loop_
_entity_poly.entity_id
_entity_poly.type
_entity_poly.pdbx_seq_one_letter_code
_entity_poly.pdbx_strand_id
1 'polypeptide(L)'
;THMAYSGVALGLLHGSMPDMLIMCHEPVREIDTFNHPMPPVINTLNLYLDLMKVFKPCVCAGFSLITYSEADEAARETIRNYSSDFGLPAEDLVRFSGKSIIDNIIDQLNRM
;
A
#
# COMPACT_ATOMS: atom_id res chain seq x y z
N THR A 1 -4.92 -8.24 -5.81
CA THR A 1 -5.00 -7.90 -7.25
C THR A 1 -6.42 -8.21 -7.74
N HIS A 2 -7.00 -7.40 -8.64
CA HIS A 2 -8.37 -7.60 -9.12
C HIS A 2 -8.38 -8.14 -10.55
N MET A 3 -9.08 -9.24 -10.81
CA MET A 3 -9.00 -9.97 -12.09
C MET A 3 -9.33 -9.09 -13.30
N ALA A 4 -10.41 -8.30 -13.22
CA ALA A 4 -10.85 -7.44 -14.33
C ALA A 4 -10.02 -6.14 -14.51
N TYR A 5 -9.21 -5.75 -13.52
CA TYR A 5 -8.50 -4.44 -13.52
C TYR A 5 -6.98 -4.57 -13.40
N SER A 6 -6.45 -5.79 -13.36
CA SER A 6 -5.01 -6.06 -13.25
C SER A 6 -4.19 -5.40 -14.37
N GLY A 7 -4.71 -5.41 -15.61
CA GLY A 7 -4.06 -4.77 -16.76
C GLY A 7 -3.91 -3.25 -16.61
N VAL A 8 -4.86 -2.58 -15.94
CA VAL A 8 -4.78 -1.12 -15.70
C VAL A 8 -3.64 -0.81 -14.73
N ALA A 9 -3.56 -1.55 -13.62
CA ALA A 9 -2.51 -1.37 -12.63
C ALA A 9 -1.13 -1.66 -13.22
N LEU A 10 -0.99 -2.73 -14.02
CA LEU A 10 0.27 -3.07 -14.68
C LEU A 10 0.69 -1.99 -15.70
N GLY A 11 -0.26 -1.49 -16.49
CA GLY A 11 -0.01 -0.41 -17.45
C GLY A 11 0.45 0.88 -16.76
N LEU A 12 -0.16 1.25 -15.64
CA LEU A 12 0.26 2.41 -14.86
C LEU A 12 1.64 2.22 -14.22
N LEU A 13 1.88 1.04 -13.63
CA LEU A 13 3.15 0.70 -12.99
C LEU A 13 4.33 0.81 -13.99
N HIS A 14 4.23 0.14 -15.14
CA HIS A 14 5.28 0.18 -16.16
C HIS A 14 5.31 1.49 -16.95
N GLY A 15 4.17 2.17 -17.12
CA GLY A 15 4.10 3.44 -17.83
C GLY A 15 4.70 4.60 -17.04
N SER A 16 4.58 4.58 -15.72
CA SER A 16 5.13 5.63 -14.84
C SER A 16 6.53 5.34 -14.33
N MET A 17 6.97 4.07 -14.32
CA MET A 17 8.27 3.63 -13.81
C MET A 17 8.63 4.23 -12.42
N PRO A 18 7.77 4.03 -11.41
CA PRO A 18 7.87 4.75 -10.15
C PRO A 18 9.10 4.31 -9.35
N ASP A 19 9.76 5.27 -8.72
CA ASP A 19 10.78 5.02 -7.70
C ASP A 19 10.16 4.46 -6.40
N MET A 20 8.94 4.89 -6.09
CA MET A 20 8.24 4.55 -4.85
C MET A 20 6.76 4.26 -5.10
N LEU A 21 6.20 3.35 -4.31
CA LEU A 21 4.77 3.00 -4.28
C LEU A 21 4.20 3.26 -2.89
N ILE A 22 2.92 3.65 -2.82
CA ILE A 22 2.13 3.62 -1.59
C ILE A 22 1.09 2.51 -1.75
N MET A 23 1.08 1.55 -0.82
CA MET A 23 0.15 0.42 -0.88
C MET A 23 -1.18 0.78 -0.21
N CYS A 24 -2.21 1.03 -1.01
CA CYS A 24 -3.56 1.26 -0.50
C CYS A 24 -4.25 -0.06 -0.13
N HIS A 25 -4.86 -0.12 1.06
CA HIS A 25 -5.51 -1.36 1.51
C HIS A 25 -6.64 -1.09 2.52
N GLU A 26 -7.72 -1.88 2.45
CA GLU A 26 -8.77 -1.93 3.48
C GLU A 26 -8.58 -3.24 4.27
N PRO A 27 -8.03 -3.19 5.50
CA PRO A 27 -7.63 -4.39 6.25
C PRO A 27 -8.77 -5.38 6.51
N VAL A 28 -9.98 -4.87 6.72
CA VAL A 28 -11.16 -5.68 7.03
C VAL A 28 -11.85 -6.24 5.78
N ARG A 29 -11.39 -5.90 4.57
CA ARG A 29 -12.01 -6.38 3.34
C ARG A 29 -11.56 -7.82 3.06
N GLU A 30 -12.50 -8.76 3.16
CA GLU A 30 -12.24 -10.18 2.90
C GLU A 30 -12.50 -10.58 1.43
N ILE A 31 -13.40 -9.87 0.74
CA ILE A 31 -13.86 -10.21 -0.61
C ILE A 31 -13.80 -8.99 -1.53
N ASP A 32 -13.40 -9.19 -2.78
CA ASP A 32 -13.39 -8.15 -3.81
C ASP A 32 -14.76 -7.95 -4.49
N THR A 33 -14.84 -6.98 -5.41
CA THR A 33 -16.07 -6.65 -6.14
C THR A 33 -16.55 -7.74 -7.10
N PHE A 34 -15.79 -8.82 -7.28
CA PHE A 34 -16.09 -9.96 -8.14
C PHE A 34 -16.26 -11.26 -7.33
N ASN A 35 -16.42 -11.13 -6.01
CA ASN A 35 -16.67 -12.24 -5.10
C ASN A 35 -15.47 -13.20 -4.93
N HIS A 36 -14.24 -12.71 -5.12
CA HIS A 36 -13.01 -13.44 -4.86
C HIS A 36 -12.38 -13.03 -3.52
N PRO A 37 -11.72 -13.97 -2.81
CA PRO A 37 -11.04 -13.64 -1.57
C PRO A 37 -9.89 -12.66 -1.81
N MET A 38 -9.75 -11.69 -0.92
CA MET A 38 -8.63 -10.76 -0.93
C MET A 38 -7.34 -11.52 -0.58
N PRO A 39 -6.28 -11.43 -1.40
CA PRO A 39 -4.99 -12.02 -1.05
C PRO A 39 -4.35 -11.23 0.10
N PRO A 40 -3.44 -11.84 0.88
CA PRO A 40 -2.63 -11.11 1.83
C PRO A 40 -1.96 -9.90 1.17
N VAL A 41 -2.04 -8.73 1.81
CA VAL A 41 -1.55 -7.46 1.24
C VAL A 41 -0.08 -7.55 0.83
N ILE A 42 0.73 -8.25 1.61
CA ILE A 42 2.17 -8.45 1.37
C ILE A 42 2.45 -9.22 0.08
N ASN A 43 1.59 -10.17 -0.28
CA ASN A 43 1.73 -10.93 -1.53
C ASN A 43 1.50 -10.00 -2.73
N THR A 44 0.50 -9.11 -2.63
CA THR A 44 0.23 -8.13 -3.69
C THR A 44 1.35 -7.10 -3.79
N LEU A 45 1.86 -6.61 -2.65
CA LEU A 45 2.98 -5.66 -2.62
C LEU A 45 4.24 -6.25 -3.25
N ASN A 46 4.65 -7.45 -2.80
CA ASN A 46 5.82 -8.13 -3.33
C ASN A 46 5.72 -8.37 -4.84
N LEU A 47 4.53 -8.76 -5.33
CA LEU A 47 4.29 -8.92 -6.75
C LEU A 47 4.55 -7.62 -7.53
N TYR A 48 4.08 -6.47 -7.06
CA TYR A 48 4.31 -5.19 -7.74
C TYR A 48 5.79 -4.77 -7.70
N LEU A 49 6.47 -4.99 -6.58
CA LEU A 49 7.91 -4.72 -6.49
C LEU A 49 8.69 -5.64 -7.43
N ASP A 50 8.35 -6.93 -7.49
CA ASP A 50 8.98 -7.91 -8.38
C ASP A 50 8.80 -7.58 -9.86
N LEU A 51 7.62 -7.11 -10.25
CA LEU A 51 7.36 -6.66 -11.63
C LEU A 51 8.25 -5.48 -12.03
N MET A 52 8.65 -4.63 -11.07
CA MET A 52 9.56 -3.50 -11.31
C MET A 52 11.04 -3.90 -11.32
N LYS A 53 11.44 -4.96 -10.60
CA LYS A 53 12.86 -5.33 -10.37
C LYS A 53 13.70 -5.46 -11.63
N VAL A 54 13.11 -5.90 -12.75
CA VAL A 54 13.83 -6.07 -14.01
C VAL A 54 14.15 -4.75 -14.72
N PHE A 55 13.46 -3.66 -14.36
CA PHE A 55 13.62 -2.35 -14.98
C PHE A 55 14.43 -1.40 -14.09
N LYS A 56 14.06 -1.28 -12.81
CA LYS A 56 14.72 -0.40 -11.83
C LYS A 56 14.36 -0.78 -10.39
N PRO A 57 15.16 -0.36 -9.39
CA PRO A 57 14.72 -0.39 -8.00
C PRO A 57 13.42 0.38 -7.81
N CYS A 58 12.48 -0.23 -7.10
CA CYS A 58 11.22 0.38 -6.68
C CYS A 58 10.97 -0.06 -5.23
N VAL A 59 10.53 0.85 -4.37
CA VAL A 59 10.31 0.58 -2.95
C VAL A 59 8.90 0.95 -2.51
N CYS A 60 8.42 0.33 -1.43
CA CYS A 60 7.19 0.77 -0.77
C CYS A 60 7.51 1.92 0.20
N ALA A 61 6.87 3.07 0.03
CA ALA A 61 6.98 4.20 0.94
C ALA A 61 6.08 4.07 2.18
N GLY A 62 5.07 3.20 2.13
CA GLY A 62 4.16 2.96 3.25
C GLY A 62 2.79 2.44 2.82
N PHE A 63 1.90 2.28 3.80
CA PHE A 63 0.54 1.80 3.62
C PHE A 63 -0.48 2.91 3.84
N SER A 64 -1.32 3.16 2.84
CA SER A 64 -2.52 3.99 3.00
C SER A 64 -3.71 3.09 3.34
N LEU A 65 -4.05 3.00 4.61
CA LEU A 65 -5.14 2.18 5.08
C LEU A 65 -6.49 2.89 4.91
N ILE A 66 -7.51 2.09 4.66
CA ILE A 66 -8.90 2.49 4.63
C ILE A 66 -9.56 1.81 5.82
N THR A 67 -9.86 2.58 6.87
CA THR A 67 -10.37 2.04 8.15
C THR A 67 -11.81 2.47 8.43
N TYR A 68 -12.54 3.04 7.45
CA TYR A 68 -13.81 3.76 7.68
C TYR A 68 -14.90 2.98 8.44
N SER A 69 -14.87 1.64 8.38
CA SER A 69 -15.81 0.73 9.06
C SER A 69 -15.42 0.44 10.52
N GLU A 70 -14.22 0.84 10.94
CA GLU A 70 -13.68 0.67 12.28
C GLU A 70 -13.90 1.93 13.14
N ALA A 71 -14.19 1.72 14.43
CA ALA A 71 -14.18 2.79 15.42
C ALA A 71 -12.76 3.41 15.53
N ASP A 72 -12.68 4.69 15.93
CA ASP A 72 -11.41 5.43 15.94
C ASP A 72 -10.26 4.74 16.67
N GLU A 73 -10.50 4.13 17.84
CA GLU A 73 -9.43 3.43 18.57
C GLU A 73 -8.98 2.16 17.86
N ALA A 74 -9.92 1.36 17.35
CA ALA A 74 -9.61 0.16 16.57
C ALA A 74 -8.84 0.51 15.29
N ALA A 75 -9.24 1.57 14.59
CA ALA A 75 -8.53 2.06 13.41
C ALA A 75 -7.08 2.45 13.72
N ARG A 76 -6.84 3.15 14.84
CA ARG A 76 -5.49 3.52 15.29
C ARG A 76 -4.67 2.28 15.67
N GLU A 77 -5.29 1.29 16.28
CA GLU A 77 -4.65 0.00 16.57
C GLU A 77 -4.27 -0.74 15.29
N THR A 78 -5.18 -0.85 14.33
CA THR A 78 -4.94 -1.43 13.00
C THR A 78 -3.76 -0.74 12.30
N ILE A 79 -3.71 0.60 12.33
CA ILE A 79 -2.59 1.38 11.78
C ILE A 79 -1.26 1.03 12.47
N ARG A 80 -1.23 1.01 13.81
CA ARG A 80 -0.03 0.65 14.58
C ARG A 80 0.45 -0.76 14.27
N ASN A 81 -0.47 -1.71 14.18
CA ASN A 81 -0.17 -3.10 13.88
C ASN A 81 0.44 -3.24 12.48
N TYR A 82 -0.16 -2.61 11.47
CA TYR A 82 0.41 -2.60 10.12
C TYR A 82 1.82 -2.02 10.09
N SER A 83 2.04 -0.91 10.80
CA SER A 83 3.37 -0.30 10.81
C SER A 83 4.42 -1.19 11.48
N SER A 84 4.04 -1.85 12.57
CA SER A 84 4.87 -2.82 13.28
C SER A 84 5.17 -4.07 12.44
N ASP A 85 4.13 -4.68 11.87
CA ASP A 85 4.21 -5.97 11.16
C ASP A 85 5.05 -5.88 9.88
N PHE A 86 4.98 -4.74 9.18
CA PHE A 86 5.67 -4.54 7.91
C PHE A 86 6.93 -3.68 8.02
N GLY A 87 7.20 -3.06 9.18
CA GLY A 87 8.35 -2.18 9.38
C GLY A 87 8.33 -0.94 8.47
N LEU A 88 7.15 -0.52 8.03
CA LEU A 88 6.92 0.62 7.14
C LEU A 88 5.89 1.57 7.76
N PRO A 89 5.89 2.87 7.44
CA PRO A 89 4.82 3.77 7.87
C PRO A 89 3.47 3.30 7.36
N ALA A 90 2.45 3.36 8.21
CA ALA A 90 1.06 3.11 7.86
C ALA A 90 0.19 4.24 8.42
N GLU A 91 -0.80 4.67 7.65
CA GLU A 91 -1.73 5.72 8.05
C GLU A 91 -3.08 5.54 7.36
N ASP A 92 -4.16 6.04 7.95
CA ASP A 92 -5.39 6.35 7.20
C ASP A 92 -5.33 7.82 6.76
N LEU A 93 -4.99 8.02 5.49
CA LEU A 93 -4.76 9.33 4.89
C LEU A 93 -6.01 10.22 4.87
N VAL A 94 -7.20 9.62 4.94
CA VAL A 94 -8.47 10.34 4.86
C VAL A 94 -8.94 10.73 6.26
N ARG A 95 -8.82 9.81 7.24
CA ARG A 95 -9.35 10.02 8.59
C ARG A 95 -8.41 10.81 9.51
N PHE A 96 -7.10 10.58 9.41
CA PHE A 96 -6.15 11.07 10.40
C PHE A 96 -5.11 12.00 9.78
N SER A 97 -4.04 11.45 9.22
CA SER A 97 -2.93 12.22 8.65
C SER A 97 -2.15 11.36 7.65
N GLY A 98 -1.27 11.96 6.87
CA GLY A 98 -0.29 11.24 6.05
C GLY A 98 1.14 11.50 6.44
N LYS A 99 1.38 12.08 7.62
CA LYS A 99 2.67 12.70 7.93
C LYS A 99 3.82 11.69 7.91
N SER A 100 3.65 10.53 8.52
CA SER A 100 4.71 9.52 8.58
C SER A 100 5.09 8.97 7.19
N ILE A 101 4.10 8.80 6.30
CA ILE A 101 4.32 8.38 4.91
C ILE A 101 5.04 9.48 4.12
N ILE A 102 4.59 10.74 4.26
CA ILE A 102 5.22 11.88 3.57
C ILE A 102 6.66 12.07 4.03
N ASP A 103 6.91 12.03 5.34
CA ASP A 103 8.25 12.17 5.91
C ASP A 103 9.17 11.06 5.38
N ASN A 104 8.69 9.80 5.30
CA ASN A 104 9.46 8.70 4.72
C ASN A 104 9.73 8.89 3.22
N ILE A 105 8.77 9.41 2.43
CA ILE A 105 9.00 9.71 1.01
C ILE A 105 10.12 10.74 0.86
N ILE A 106 10.07 11.84 1.63
CA ILE A 106 11.08 12.89 1.61
C ILE A 106 12.45 12.33 2.01
N ASP A 107 12.51 11.52 3.06
CA ASP A 107 13.75 10.89 3.52
C ASP A 107 14.35 9.95 2.46
N GLN A 108 13.53 9.19 1.75
CA GLN A 108 13.99 8.32 0.67
C GLN A 108 14.51 9.13 -0.51
N LEU A 109 13.81 10.21 -0.90
CA LEU A 109 14.25 11.12 -1.97
C LEU A 109 15.60 11.77 -1.65
N ASN A 110 15.86 12.09 -0.39
CA ASN A 110 17.15 12.67 0.05
C ASN A 110 18.30 11.66 0.06
N ARG A 111 18.03 10.35 -0.01
CA ARG A 111 19.02 9.27 -0.01
C ARG A 111 19.36 8.75 -1.42
N MET A 112 18.56 9.12 -2.41
CA MET A 112 18.76 8.80 -3.84
C MET A 112 19.78 9.75 -4.46
#